data_AF-A0A1I2GKJ9-F1
#
_entry.id   AF-A0A1I2GKJ9-F1
#
_cell.length_a   1.000
_cell.length_b   1.000
_cell.length_c   1.000
_cell.angle_alpha   90.00
_cell.angle_beta   90.00
_cell.angle_gamma   90.00
#
_symmetry.space_group_name_H-M   'P 1'
#
loop_
_entity.id
_entity.type
_entity.pdbx_description
1 polymer ?
#
loop_
_entity_poly.entity_id
_entity_poly.type
_entity_poly.pdbx_seq_one_letter_code
_entity_poly.pdbx_strand_id
1 'polypeptide(L)'
;MREITDEAELRELLGEPTPIVRDKVRTRLHDLDREWLAAAPFCLVATSAADGSCDVSPKGDPAGFTLVLDDRTIAIPERTGNRRADGFHNILSNPHIGLIFFIPGRGDTLRINGRARLLREADFFDRMVVRGNRPQFAVLVDIDEVFFHCSKAFLRSDLWKPDTWHPEAMASRARISKALERREDSLEALEEYYGPAYAERIYS
;
A
#
# COMPACT_ATOMS: atom_id res chain seq x y z
N MET A 1 -34.19 -5.82 -0.46
CA MET A 1 -32.77 -5.89 -0.85
C MET A 1 -32.65 -7.09 -1.78
N ARG A 2 -32.01 -6.95 -2.95
CA ARG A 2 -31.72 -8.08 -3.86
C ARG A 2 -30.20 -8.19 -3.94
N GLU A 3 -29.69 -9.36 -3.60
CA GLU A 3 -28.25 -9.66 -3.57
C GLU A 3 -27.88 -10.42 -4.85
N ILE A 4 -26.70 -10.11 -5.41
CA ILE A 4 -26.09 -10.91 -6.48
C ILE A 4 -25.34 -12.05 -5.82
N THR A 5 -25.77 -13.29 -6.08
CA THR A 5 -25.26 -14.48 -5.37
C THR A 5 -24.53 -15.47 -6.27
N ASP A 6 -24.50 -15.22 -7.57
CA ASP A 6 -23.79 -16.05 -8.54
C ASP A 6 -23.09 -15.21 -9.62
N GLU A 7 -22.10 -15.84 -10.25
CA GLU A 7 -21.26 -15.20 -11.25
C GLU A 7 -21.99 -14.89 -12.56
N ALA A 8 -23.05 -15.64 -12.89
CA ALA A 8 -23.78 -15.46 -14.14
C ALA A 8 -24.59 -14.17 -14.12
N GLU A 9 -25.32 -13.88 -13.03
CA GLU A 9 -26.00 -12.60 -12.84
C GLU A 9 -25.01 -11.43 -12.88
N LEU A 10 -23.84 -11.57 -12.24
CA LEU A 10 -22.79 -10.54 -12.29
C LEU A 10 -22.30 -10.28 -13.73
N ARG A 11 -22.09 -11.35 -14.50
CA ARG A 11 -21.61 -11.30 -15.88
C ARG A 11 -22.65 -10.71 -16.82
N GLU A 12 -23.94 -10.98 -16.62
CA GLU A 12 -25.03 -10.36 -17.35
C GLU A 12 -25.04 -8.83 -17.16
N LEU A 13 -24.77 -8.36 -15.94
CA LEU A 13 -24.74 -6.93 -15.61
C LEU A 13 -23.50 -6.20 -16.13
N LEU A 14 -22.33 -6.82 -16.06
CA LEU A 14 -21.06 -6.20 -16.40
C LEU A 14 -20.63 -6.42 -17.86
N GLY A 15 -21.13 -7.47 -18.49
CA GLY A 15 -20.65 -7.98 -19.78
C GLY A 15 -19.27 -8.63 -19.69
N GLU A 16 -18.73 -8.99 -20.85
CA GLU A 16 -17.37 -9.56 -20.96
C GLU A 16 -16.31 -8.45 -21.00
N PRO A 17 -15.15 -8.64 -20.32
CA PRO A 17 -14.03 -7.73 -20.50
C PRO A 17 -13.54 -7.79 -21.95
N THR A 18 -13.19 -6.63 -22.50
CA THR A 18 -12.57 -6.58 -23.83
C THR A 18 -11.21 -7.29 -23.82
N PRO A 19 -10.74 -7.84 -24.96
CA PRO A 19 -9.45 -8.53 -25.02
C PRO A 19 -8.29 -7.70 -24.45
N ILE A 20 -8.25 -6.39 -24.73
CA ILE A 20 -7.22 -5.49 -24.21
C ILE A 20 -7.26 -5.43 -22.66
N VAL A 21 -8.44 -5.41 -22.04
CA VAL A 21 -8.58 -5.36 -20.59
C VAL A 21 -8.19 -6.68 -19.95
N ARG A 22 -8.47 -7.81 -20.60
CA ARG A 22 -8.08 -9.15 -20.15
C ARG A 22 -6.57 -9.36 -20.29
N ASP A 23 -6.01 -8.99 -21.44
CA ASP A 23 -4.65 -9.37 -21.83
C ASP A 23 -3.58 -8.38 -21.34
N LYS A 24 -3.96 -7.26 -20.71
CA LYS A 24 -3.00 -6.30 -20.13
C LYS A 24 -2.21 -6.82 -18.92
N VAL A 25 -2.67 -7.92 -18.31
CA VAL A 25 -2.06 -8.50 -17.12
C VAL A 25 -0.80 -9.26 -17.54
N ARG A 26 0.33 -8.91 -16.93
CA ARG A 26 1.63 -9.51 -17.22
C ARG A 26 2.15 -10.20 -15.97
N THR A 27 3.06 -11.16 -16.14
CA THR A 27 3.71 -11.85 -15.00
C THR A 27 5.15 -11.40 -14.77
N ARG A 28 5.61 -10.40 -15.54
CA ARG A 28 6.98 -9.86 -15.49
C ARG A 28 6.93 -8.34 -15.61
N LEU A 29 7.79 -7.69 -14.86
CA LEU A 29 8.03 -6.25 -14.96
C LEU A 29 8.56 -5.91 -16.35
N HIS A 30 8.02 -4.83 -16.90
CA HIS A 30 8.59 -4.08 -18.02
C HIS A 30 9.37 -2.90 -17.47
N ASP A 31 10.20 -2.29 -18.30
CA ASP A 31 10.96 -1.09 -17.96
C ASP A 31 10.07 0.06 -17.45
N LEU A 32 8.82 0.15 -17.92
CA LEU A 32 7.87 1.18 -17.48
C LEU A 32 7.36 0.93 -16.06
N ASP A 33 7.26 -0.34 -15.64
CA ASP A 33 6.91 -0.69 -14.26
C ASP A 33 8.09 -0.39 -13.33
N ARG A 34 9.32 -0.62 -13.81
CA ARG A 34 10.55 -0.30 -13.08
C ARG A 34 10.68 1.21 -12.87
N GLU A 35 10.45 1.99 -13.91
CA GLU A 35 10.39 3.46 -13.84
C GLU A 35 9.31 3.93 -12.86
N TRP A 36 8.12 3.30 -12.90
CA TRP A 36 7.04 3.61 -11.96
C TRP A 36 7.45 3.33 -10.51
N LEU A 37 8.00 2.15 -10.23
CA LEU A 37 8.44 1.76 -8.89
C LEU A 37 9.55 2.69 -8.37
N ALA A 38 10.46 3.13 -9.24
CA ALA A 38 11.50 4.11 -8.92
C ALA A 38 10.93 5.50 -8.58
N ALA A 39 9.78 5.88 -9.17
CA ALA A 39 9.13 7.16 -8.94
C ALA A 39 8.08 7.15 -7.82
N ALA A 40 7.61 5.98 -7.38
CA ALA A 40 6.53 5.85 -6.41
C ALA A 40 7.04 6.00 -4.95
N PRO A 41 6.59 7.00 -4.18
CA PRO A 41 6.89 7.13 -2.75
C PRO A 41 5.86 6.45 -1.83
N PHE A 42 4.78 5.89 -2.41
CA PHE A 42 3.64 5.39 -1.63
C PHE A 42 3.02 4.13 -2.25
N CYS A 43 2.66 3.18 -1.38
CA CYS A 43 2.00 1.93 -1.74
C CYS A 43 0.93 1.57 -0.70
N LEU A 44 -0.19 1.00 -1.13
CA LEU A 44 -1.07 0.26 -0.21
C LEU A 44 -0.78 -1.24 -0.34
N VAL A 45 -0.66 -1.90 0.81
CA VAL A 45 -0.39 -3.33 0.93
C VAL A 45 -1.63 -4.00 1.49
N ALA A 46 -2.25 -4.87 0.68
CA ALA A 46 -3.37 -5.71 1.06
C ALA A 46 -2.90 -7.15 1.30
N THR A 47 -3.36 -7.75 2.39
CA THR A 47 -3.08 -9.14 2.78
C THR A 47 -4.35 -9.77 3.32
N SER A 48 -4.40 -11.10 3.37
CA SER A 48 -5.45 -11.80 4.08
C SER A 48 -4.90 -12.94 4.94
N ALA A 49 -5.52 -13.22 6.08
CA ALA A 49 -5.21 -14.38 6.88
C ALA A 49 -5.80 -15.66 6.27
N ALA A 50 -5.44 -16.82 6.83
CA ALA A 50 -5.96 -18.10 6.40
C ALA A 50 -7.49 -18.25 6.55
N ASP A 51 -8.12 -17.50 7.46
CA ASP A 51 -9.58 -17.49 7.65
C ASP A 51 -10.32 -16.52 6.70
N GLY A 52 -9.59 -15.82 5.83
CA GLY A 52 -10.14 -14.86 4.87
C GLY A 52 -10.31 -13.44 5.41
N SER A 53 -9.96 -13.16 6.67
CA SER A 53 -9.88 -11.79 7.18
C SER A 53 -8.84 -10.99 6.41
N CYS A 54 -9.14 -9.71 6.12
CA CYS A 54 -8.32 -8.86 5.27
C CYS A 54 -7.77 -7.66 6.02
N ASP A 55 -6.53 -7.30 5.73
CA ASP A 55 -5.90 -6.07 6.19
C ASP A 55 -5.37 -5.26 5.01
N VAL A 56 -5.49 -3.94 5.10
CA VAL A 56 -4.82 -2.99 4.20
C VAL A 56 -4.03 -2.00 5.02
N SER A 57 -2.77 -1.81 4.65
CA SER A 57 -1.87 -0.85 5.31
C SER A 57 -1.19 0.05 4.29
N PRO A 58 -1.05 1.36 4.58
CA PRO A 58 -0.22 2.23 3.78
C PRO A 58 1.27 2.03 4.11
N LYS A 59 2.10 2.09 3.08
CA LYS A 59 3.57 2.14 3.15
C LYS A 59 4.03 3.41 2.43
N GLY A 60 4.84 4.21 3.10
CA GLY A 60 5.44 5.42 2.54
C GLY A 60 6.90 5.55 2.95
N ASP A 61 7.73 5.99 2.02
CA ASP A 61 9.19 6.15 2.15
C ASP A 61 9.63 7.03 0.94
N PRO A 62 10.91 7.45 0.78
CA PRO A 62 11.33 8.15 -0.43
C PRO A 62 10.99 7.37 -1.71
N ALA A 63 10.77 8.09 -2.80
CA ALA A 63 10.51 7.48 -4.10
C ALA A 63 11.58 6.43 -4.44
N GLY A 64 11.14 5.25 -4.90
CA GLY A 64 12.04 4.13 -5.20
C GLY A 64 12.35 3.22 -4.02
N PHE A 65 11.61 3.32 -2.90
CA PHE A 65 11.81 2.45 -1.74
C PHE A 65 11.52 0.97 -2.01
N THR A 66 10.74 0.66 -3.04
CA THR A 66 10.54 -0.71 -3.49
C THR A 66 11.72 -1.12 -4.34
N LEU A 67 12.52 -2.05 -3.83
CA LEU A 67 13.70 -2.54 -4.51
C LEU A 67 13.30 -3.58 -5.57
N VAL A 68 13.57 -3.28 -6.84
CA VAL A 68 13.46 -4.27 -7.90
C VAL A 68 14.71 -5.15 -7.89
N LEU A 69 14.53 -6.45 -7.71
CA LEU A 69 15.63 -7.42 -7.68
C LEU A 69 15.83 -8.05 -9.07
N ASP A 70 14.74 -8.40 -9.74
CA ASP A 70 14.72 -8.94 -11.10
C ASP A 70 13.35 -8.68 -11.77
N ASP A 71 13.08 -9.28 -12.93
CA ASP A 71 11.82 -9.09 -13.68
C ASP A 71 10.57 -9.65 -12.98
N ARG A 72 10.73 -10.48 -11.95
CA ARG A 72 9.66 -11.20 -11.25
C ARG A 72 9.69 -11.01 -9.73
N THR A 73 10.71 -10.35 -9.20
CA THR A 73 10.90 -10.23 -7.76
C THR A 73 11.15 -8.79 -7.35
N ILE A 74 10.35 -8.32 -6.37
CA ILE A 74 10.53 -7.02 -5.72
C ILE A 74 10.62 -7.22 -4.21
N ALA A 75 11.25 -6.27 -3.52
CA ALA A 75 11.34 -6.27 -2.07
C ALA A 75 10.96 -4.91 -1.47
N ILE A 76 10.12 -4.94 -0.45
CA ILE A 76 9.61 -3.76 0.25
C ILE A 76 10.21 -3.76 1.66
N PRO A 77 10.98 -2.73 2.05
CA PRO A 77 11.56 -2.67 3.38
C PRO A 77 10.47 -2.43 4.46
N GLU A 78 10.65 -3.03 5.64
CA GLU A 78 9.88 -2.61 6.81
C GLU A 78 10.51 -1.38 7.48
N ARG A 79 9.67 -0.42 7.83
CA ARG A 79 10.00 0.76 8.63
C ARG A 79 9.35 0.67 10.00
N THR A 80 9.95 1.30 11.00
CA THR A 80 9.39 1.30 12.36
C THR A 80 7.98 1.88 12.35
N GLY A 81 7.00 1.06 12.75
CA GLY A 81 5.60 1.46 12.87
C GLY A 81 5.05 1.22 14.28
N ASN A 82 3.74 1.04 14.36
CA ASN A 82 2.99 0.81 15.61
C ASN A 82 3.13 -0.63 16.19
N ARG A 83 3.91 -1.50 15.53
CA ARG A 83 4.14 -2.91 15.90
C ARG A 83 2.88 -3.80 15.93
N ARG A 84 1.74 -3.36 15.38
CA ARG A 84 0.51 -4.19 15.30
C ARG A 84 0.71 -5.41 14.40
N ALA A 85 1.50 -5.26 13.33
CA ALA A 85 2.04 -6.34 12.50
C ALA A 85 1.00 -7.31 11.88
N ASP A 86 -0.29 -6.95 11.79
CA ASP A 86 -1.35 -7.87 11.31
C ASP A 86 -1.04 -8.39 9.90
N GLY A 87 -0.68 -7.51 8.98
CA GLY A 87 -0.32 -7.90 7.62
C GLY A 87 0.86 -8.86 7.54
N PHE A 88 1.79 -8.82 8.50
CA PHE A 88 2.90 -9.77 8.57
C PHE A 88 2.47 -11.12 9.12
N HIS A 89 1.60 -11.14 10.14
CA HIS A 89 0.96 -12.37 10.61
C HIS A 89 0.14 -13.02 9.51
N ASN A 90 -0.57 -12.23 8.70
CA ASN A 90 -1.29 -12.70 7.53
C ASN A 90 -0.32 -13.38 6.56
N ILE A 91 0.77 -12.71 6.15
CA ILE A 91 1.80 -13.26 5.24
C ILE A 91 2.35 -14.61 5.73
N LEU A 92 2.58 -14.76 7.03
CA LEU A 92 3.08 -16.01 7.61
C LEU A 92 2.09 -17.18 7.51
N SER A 93 0.79 -16.89 7.53
CA SER A 93 -0.28 -17.91 7.44
C SER A 93 -0.82 -18.10 6.01
N ASN A 94 -0.72 -17.07 5.18
CA ASN A 94 -1.22 -16.99 3.82
C ASN A 94 -0.33 -16.02 3.02
N PRO A 95 0.43 -16.52 2.03
CA PRO A 95 1.42 -15.69 1.34
C PRO A 95 0.81 -14.70 0.34
N HIS A 96 -0.50 -14.73 0.07
CA HIS A 96 -1.10 -13.87 -0.95
C HIS A 96 -1.07 -12.39 -0.57
N ILE A 97 -0.57 -11.56 -1.49
CA ILE A 97 -0.41 -10.11 -1.31
C ILE A 97 -0.91 -9.34 -2.53
N GLY A 98 -1.58 -8.22 -2.29
CA GLY A 98 -1.95 -7.23 -3.29
C GLY A 98 -1.29 -5.89 -3.00
N LEU A 99 -0.72 -5.28 -4.03
CA LEU A 99 0.01 -4.01 -3.94
C LEU A 99 -0.56 -3.03 -4.96
N ILE A 100 -0.70 -1.77 -4.56
CA ILE A 100 -1.03 -0.67 -5.47
C ILE A 100 -0.12 0.52 -5.18
N PHE A 101 0.63 0.93 -6.20
CA PHE A 101 1.64 1.98 -6.13
C PHE A 101 1.11 3.28 -6.72
N PHE A 102 1.41 4.39 -6.03
CA PHE A 102 0.95 5.72 -6.38
C PHE A 102 2.14 6.64 -6.66
N ILE A 103 1.98 7.50 -7.65
CA ILE A 103 2.81 8.68 -7.85
C ILE A 103 1.88 9.87 -7.60
N PRO A 104 2.09 10.68 -6.54
CA PRO A 104 1.23 11.82 -6.24
C PRO A 104 1.06 12.74 -7.45
N GLY A 105 -0.18 13.15 -7.73
CA GLY A 105 -0.53 13.95 -8.90
C GLY A 105 -0.85 13.14 -10.17
N ARG A 106 -0.49 11.85 -10.24
CA ARG A 106 -0.86 10.98 -11.37
C ARG A 106 -2.21 10.30 -11.13
N GLY A 107 -3.05 10.28 -12.15
CA GLY A 107 -4.37 9.64 -12.06
C GLY A 107 -4.33 8.12 -12.21
N ASP A 108 -3.31 7.55 -12.82
CA ASP A 108 -3.11 6.11 -12.98
C ASP A 108 -2.37 5.49 -11.78
N THR A 109 -2.44 4.16 -11.66
CA THR A 109 -1.68 3.39 -10.65
C THR A 109 -1.05 2.15 -11.26
N LEU A 110 0.01 1.66 -10.63
CA LEU A 110 0.59 0.35 -10.93
C LEU A 110 0.12 -0.65 -9.86
N ARG A 111 -0.52 -1.73 -10.28
CA ARG A 111 -0.92 -2.84 -9.40
C ARG A 111 0.01 -4.03 -9.60
N ILE A 112 0.42 -4.63 -8.49
CA ILE A 112 1.19 -5.86 -8.43
C ILE A 112 0.50 -6.82 -7.47
N ASN A 113 0.20 -8.05 -7.90
CA ASN A 113 -0.24 -9.12 -7.02
C ASN A 113 0.80 -10.24 -7.04
N GLY A 114 0.90 -10.99 -5.95
CA GLY A 114 1.87 -12.06 -5.87
C GLY A 114 1.87 -12.82 -4.56
N ARG A 115 3.04 -13.36 -4.24
CA ARG A 115 3.31 -14.15 -3.04
C ARG A 115 4.41 -13.50 -2.22
N ALA A 116 4.10 -13.15 -0.98
CA ALA A 116 5.01 -12.53 -0.05
C ALA A 116 5.66 -13.54 0.88
N ARG A 117 6.92 -13.26 1.24
CA ARG A 117 7.60 -13.85 2.40
C ARG A 117 8.41 -12.80 3.14
N LEU A 118 8.62 -13.01 4.43
CA LEU A 118 9.41 -12.12 5.27
C LEU A 118 10.86 -12.58 5.29
N LEU A 119 11.79 -11.68 4.98
CA LEU A 119 13.22 -11.92 5.07
C LEU A 119 13.81 -11.06 6.18
N ARG A 120 14.65 -11.64 7.04
CA ARG A 120 15.42 -10.88 8.04
C ARG A 120 16.79 -10.42 7.54
N GLU A 121 17.31 -11.09 6.51
CA GLU A 121 18.63 -10.85 5.94
C GLU A 121 18.67 -11.30 4.48
N ALA A 122 19.39 -10.53 3.66
CA ALA A 122 19.79 -10.85 2.30
C ALA A 122 20.90 -9.88 1.88
N ASP A 123 21.62 -10.20 0.81
CA ASP A 123 22.70 -9.39 0.25
C ASP A 123 22.27 -7.98 -0.20
N PHE A 124 20.98 -7.79 -0.50
CA PHE A 124 20.44 -6.53 -0.99
C PHE A 124 19.97 -5.56 0.10
N PHE A 125 19.98 -5.92 1.39
CA PHE A 125 19.42 -5.07 2.46
C PHE A 125 20.14 -3.71 2.60
N ASP A 126 21.44 -3.64 2.29
CA ASP A 126 22.18 -2.37 2.35
C ASP A 126 21.68 -1.36 1.31
N ARG A 127 21.05 -1.84 0.23
CA ARG A 127 20.41 -0.99 -0.79
C ARG A 127 19.11 -0.35 -0.28
N MET A 128 18.59 -0.79 0.88
CA MET A 128 17.33 -0.30 1.47
C MET A 128 17.53 0.64 2.67
N VAL A 129 18.78 1.02 2.95
CA VAL A 129 19.11 1.95 4.04
C VAL A 129 18.64 3.35 3.68
N VAL A 130 17.82 3.95 4.54
CA VAL A 130 17.34 5.33 4.38
C VAL A 130 17.73 6.11 5.62
N ARG A 131 18.44 7.24 5.42
CA ARG A 131 18.92 8.12 6.51
C ARG A 131 19.68 7.35 7.61
N GLY A 132 20.50 6.37 7.22
CA GLY A 132 21.26 5.52 8.14
C GLY A 132 20.48 4.37 8.78
N ASN A 133 19.18 4.24 8.50
CA ASN A 133 18.33 3.19 9.07
C ASN A 133 18.19 2.01 8.12
N ARG A 134 18.79 0.88 8.50
CA ARG A 134 18.62 -0.41 7.83
C ARG A 134 17.31 -1.07 8.30
N PRO A 135 16.46 -1.62 7.40
CA PRO A 135 15.24 -2.30 7.81
C PRO A 135 15.54 -3.57 8.63
N GLN A 136 14.72 -3.85 9.65
CA GLN A 136 14.83 -5.08 10.45
C GLN A 136 14.47 -6.35 9.67
N PHE A 137 13.56 -6.20 8.71
CA PHE A 137 13.17 -7.24 7.75
C PHE A 137 12.59 -6.58 6.49
N ALA A 138 12.44 -7.35 5.43
CA ALA A 138 11.82 -6.94 4.19
C ALA A 138 10.72 -7.93 3.79
N VAL A 139 9.69 -7.43 3.11
CA VAL A 139 8.69 -8.24 2.43
C VAL A 139 9.21 -8.49 1.03
N LEU A 140 9.62 -9.73 0.73
CA LEU A 140 9.98 -10.16 -0.61
C LEU A 140 8.72 -10.66 -1.31
N VAL A 141 8.48 -10.21 -2.54
CA VAL A 141 7.29 -10.54 -3.33
C VAL A 141 7.71 -11.16 -4.65
N ASP A 142 7.28 -12.40 -4.86
CA ASP A 142 7.29 -13.04 -6.18
C ASP A 142 6.02 -12.61 -6.94
N ILE A 143 6.19 -12.03 -8.11
CA ILE A 143 5.10 -11.40 -8.90
C ILE A 143 4.31 -12.47 -9.66
N ASP A 144 3.01 -12.53 -9.39
CA ASP A 144 2.04 -13.28 -10.19
C ASP A 144 1.42 -12.39 -11.27
N GLU A 145 1.10 -11.14 -10.94
CA GLU A 145 0.43 -10.19 -11.85
C GLU A 145 0.98 -8.78 -11.71
N VAL A 146 1.17 -8.08 -12.83
CA VAL A 146 1.49 -6.66 -12.91
C VAL A 146 0.73 -5.99 -14.04
N PHE A 147 0.08 -4.86 -13.75
CA PHE A 147 -0.66 -4.06 -14.73
C PHE A 147 -0.98 -2.64 -14.24
N PHE A 148 -1.22 -1.74 -15.19
CA PHE A 148 -1.71 -0.40 -14.90
C PHE A 148 -3.23 -0.36 -14.70
N HIS A 149 -3.66 0.44 -13.73
CA HIS A 149 -5.07 0.73 -13.48
C HIS A 149 -5.42 2.15 -13.94
N CYS A 150 -6.61 2.30 -14.54
CA CYS A 150 -7.05 3.54 -15.17
C CYS A 150 -7.40 4.64 -14.15
N SER A 151 -7.42 5.88 -14.63
CA SER A 151 -7.60 7.08 -13.80
C SER A 151 -9.03 7.45 -13.43
N LYS A 152 -10.03 6.65 -13.80
CA LYS A 152 -11.45 6.98 -13.59
C LYS A 152 -11.80 7.26 -12.13
N ALA A 153 -11.26 6.48 -11.19
CA ALA A 153 -11.52 6.70 -9.77
C ALA A 153 -10.98 8.05 -9.28
N PHE A 154 -9.73 8.38 -9.65
CA PHE A 154 -9.05 9.62 -9.28
C PHE A 154 -9.71 10.86 -9.88
N LEU A 155 -10.14 10.76 -11.14
CA LEU A 155 -10.84 11.85 -11.83
C LEU A 155 -12.22 12.11 -11.21
N ARG A 156 -12.94 11.07 -10.80
CA ARG A 156 -14.27 11.21 -10.17
C ARG A 156 -14.21 11.79 -8.77
N SER A 157 -13.15 11.48 -8.03
CA SER A 157 -12.98 11.94 -6.65
C SER A 157 -12.18 13.24 -6.53
N ASP A 158 -11.74 13.81 -7.65
CA ASP A 158 -10.84 14.97 -7.67
C ASP A 158 -9.60 14.79 -6.78
N LEU A 159 -9.08 13.56 -6.68
CA LEU A 159 -8.11 13.19 -5.63
C LEU A 159 -6.87 14.09 -5.64
N TRP A 160 -6.41 14.49 -6.82
CA TRP A 160 -5.21 15.31 -7.00
C TRP A 160 -5.52 16.76 -7.41
N LYS A 161 -6.63 17.31 -6.92
CA LYS A 161 -6.95 18.74 -7.05
C LYS A 161 -6.88 19.40 -5.66
N PRO A 162 -5.72 19.93 -5.23
CA PRO A 162 -5.57 20.48 -3.88
C PRO A 162 -6.60 21.54 -3.49
N ASP A 163 -7.09 22.31 -4.46
CA ASP A 163 -8.12 23.34 -4.24
C ASP A 163 -9.48 22.77 -3.82
N THR A 164 -9.72 21.45 -3.97
CA THR A 164 -10.94 20.77 -3.52
C THR A 164 -10.77 20.06 -2.17
N TRP A 165 -9.58 20.12 -1.56
CA TRP A 165 -9.29 19.40 -0.32
C TRP A 165 -9.79 20.16 0.92
N HIS A 166 -10.49 19.42 1.79
CA HIS A 166 -11.04 19.91 3.06
C HIS A 166 -10.56 19.02 4.22
N PRO A 167 -9.28 19.08 4.62
CA PRO A 167 -8.74 18.22 5.69
C PRO A 167 -9.46 18.39 7.04
N GLU A 168 -10.11 19.53 7.27
CA GLU A 168 -10.93 19.87 8.43
C GLU A 168 -12.35 19.25 8.41
N ALA A 169 -12.74 18.57 7.34
CA ALA A 169 -14.04 17.90 7.25
C ALA A 169 -14.24 16.81 8.31
N MET A 170 -13.16 16.36 8.98
CA MET A 170 -13.18 15.39 10.07
C MET A 170 -12.40 15.91 11.28
N ALA A 171 -12.65 15.31 12.46
CA ALA A 171 -11.92 15.62 13.67
C ALA A 171 -10.41 15.36 13.52
N SER A 172 -9.59 16.19 14.17
CA SER A 172 -8.13 16.03 14.17
C SER A 172 -7.71 14.67 14.73
N ARG A 173 -6.49 14.22 14.37
CA ARG A 173 -5.95 12.95 14.87
C ARG A 173 -5.90 12.87 16.39
N ALA A 174 -5.58 13.98 17.06
CA ALA A 174 -5.60 14.10 18.52
C ALA A 174 -7.01 13.89 19.11
N ARG A 175 -8.04 14.51 18.52
CA ARG A 175 -9.44 14.32 18.95
C ARG A 175 -9.93 12.89 18.73
N ILE A 176 -9.59 12.29 17.59
CA ILE A 176 -9.91 10.87 17.32
C ILE A 176 -9.23 9.97 18.36
N SER A 177 -7.95 10.19 18.62
CA SER A 177 -7.19 9.43 19.63
C SER A 177 -7.79 9.58 21.03
N LYS A 178 -8.17 10.80 21.44
CA LYS A 178 -8.83 11.05 22.73
C LYS A 178 -10.15 10.29 22.85
N ALA A 179 -10.93 10.24 21.78
CA ALA A 179 -12.23 9.57 21.79
C ALA A 179 -12.11 8.03 21.82
N LEU A 180 -11.15 7.47 21.08
CA LEU A 180 -11.15 6.03 20.78
C LEU A 180 -10.04 5.24 21.45
N GLU A 181 -8.85 5.82 21.67
CA GLU A 181 -7.62 5.06 21.93
C GLU A 181 -6.94 5.46 23.25
N ARG A 182 -6.65 6.76 23.40
CA ARG A 182 -5.93 7.37 24.52
C ARG A 182 -6.88 8.23 25.33
N ARG A 183 -7.91 7.59 25.88
CA ARG A 183 -9.06 8.27 26.51
C ARG A 183 -8.71 9.02 27.79
N GLU A 184 -7.69 8.59 28.50
CA GLU A 184 -7.25 9.22 29.75
C GLU A 184 -6.34 10.43 29.53
N ASP A 185 -5.62 10.49 28.41
CA ASP A 185 -4.66 11.57 28.13
C ASP A 185 -5.37 12.90 27.86
N SER A 186 -4.76 14.03 28.21
CA SER A 186 -5.35 15.34 27.87
C SER A 186 -5.34 15.58 26.36
N LEU A 187 -6.30 16.36 25.85
CA LEU A 187 -6.31 16.71 24.43
C LEU A 187 -5.04 17.49 24.04
N GLU A 188 -4.59 18.40 24.90
CA GLU A 188 -3.37 19.19 24.70
C GLU A 188 -2.13 18.30 24.51
N ALA A 189 -1.93 17.30 25.37
CA ALA A 189 -0.81 16.36 25.24
C ALA A 189 -0.88 15.54 23.94
N LEU A 190 -2.09 15.22 23.47
CA LEU A 190 -2.29 14.52 22.20
C LEU A 190 -2.05 15.42 20.99
N GLU A 191 -2.43 16.71 21.07
CA GLU A 191 -2.15 17.70 20.03
C GLU A 191 -0.66 17.97 19.90
N GLU A 192 0.08 18.04 21.01
CA GLU A 192 1.54 18.09 21.01
C GLU A 192 2.14 16.82 20.39
N TYR A 193 1.67 15.64 20.82
CA TYR A 193 2.19 14.35 20.35
C TYR A 193 2.01 14.14 18.84
N TYR A 194 0.84 14.46 18.30
CA TYR A 194 0.53 14.35 16.86
C TYR A 194 0.85 15.62 16.06
N GLY A 195 1.48 16.62 16.68
CA GLY A 195 1.88 17.88 16.06
C GLY A 195 3.10 17.75 15.12
N PRO A 196 3.70 18.88 14.71
CA PRO A 196 4.78 18.91 13.72
C PRO A 196 5.99 18.01 14.04
N ALA A 197 6.35 17.87 15.33
CA ALA A 197 7.45 17.02 15.79
C ALA A 197 7.21 15.51 15.56
N TYR A 198 5.97 15.09 15.21
CA TYR A 198 5.70 13.72 14.80
C TYR A 198 6.50 13.32 13.56
N ALA A 199 6.63 14.22 12.58
CA ALA A 199 7.37 13.96 11.34
C ALA A 199 8.88 13.74 11.56
N GLU A 200 9.44 14.29 12.62
CA GLU A 200 10.88 14.16 12.95
C GLU A 200 11.24 12.76 13.46
N ARG A 201 10.25 12.00 13.95
CA ARG A 201 10.43 10.69 14.61
C ARG A 201 10.15 9.49 13.71
N ILE A 202 9.83 9.68 12.43
CA ILE A 202 9.40 8.58 11.54
C ILE A 202 10.52 7.61 11.14
N TYR A 203 11.79 7.96 11.39
CA TYR A 203 12.96 7.09 11.16
C TYR A 203 13.80 6.87 12.44
N SER A 204 13.30 7.27 13.61
CA SER A 204 13.97 7.08 14.90
C SER A 204 13.54 5.79 15.60
#